data_AF-A0AAN5D5F7-F1
#
_entry.id   AF-A0AAN5D5F7-F1
#
_cell.length_a   1.000
_cell.length_b   1.000
_cell.length_c   1.000
_cell.angle_alpha   90.00
_cell.angle_beta   90.00
_cell.angle_gamma   90.00
#
_symmetry.space_group_name_H-M   'P 1'
#
loop_
_entity.id
_entity.type
_entity.pdbx_description
1 polymer ?
#
loop_
_entity_poly.entity_id
_entity_poly.type
_entity_poly.pdbx_seq_one_letter_code
_entity_poly.pdbx_strand_id
1 'polypeptide(L)'
;YFLYVTIFAGATSGETALINRLFSFYDKRIRPAAGDRLTTVTITMSYFILLTMEQQEERIRFGSDIRLTWNDPIIKWTPSADDFYTQRLLLKETTLWRPDIAVINR
;
A
#
# COMPACT_ATOMS: atom_id res chain seq x y z
N TYR A 1 -25.96 -12.66 -24.65
CA TYR A 1 -24.53 -13.04 -24.63
C TYR A 1 -24.03 -12.85 -23.21
N PHE A 2 -24.00 -13.92 -22.41
CA PHE A 2 -23.43 -13.89 -21.06
C PHE A 2 -21.94 -14.20 -21.17
N LEU A 3 -21.08 -13.26 -20.75
CA LEU A 3 -19.64 -13.48 -20.67
C LEU A 3 -19.33 -14.31 -19.42
N TYR A 4 -18.78 -15.51 -19.62
CA TYR A 4 -18.17 -16.27 -18.54
C TYR A 4 -16.86 -15.57 -18.15
N VAL A 5 -16.79 -15.11 -16.89
CA VAL A 5 -15.51 -14.79 -16.27
C VAL A 5 -14.88 -16.12 -15.88
N THR A 6 -14.01 -16.66 -16.72
CA THR A 6 -13.09 -17.73 -16.32
C THR A 6 -12.03 -17.10 -15.42
N ILE A 7 -12.20 -17.24 -14.11
CA ILE A 7 -11.11 -16.98 -13.17
C ILE A 7 -10.03 -18.01 -13.51
N PHE A 8 -8.92 -17.56 -14.12
CA PHE A 8 -7.79 -18.42 -14.40
C PHE A 8 -7.25 -18.95 -13.07
N ALA A 9 -7.53 -20.20 -12.73
CA ALA A 9 -6.98 -20.86 -11.54
C ALA A 9 -5.44 -20.81 -11.50
N GLY A 10 -4.79 -20.70 -12.67
CA GLY A 10 -3.35 -20.48 -12.80
C GLY A 10 -2.85 -19.11 -12.34
N ALA A 11 -3.69 -18.06 -12.42
CA ALA A 11 -3.32 -16.73 -11.95
C ALA A 11 -3.22 -16.67 -10.42
N THR A 12 -4.14 -17.35 -9.72
CA THR A 12 -4.13 -17.44 -8.25
C THR A 12 -2.94 -18.25 -7.73
N SER A 13 -2.55 -19.33 -8.41
CA SER A 13 -1.35 -20.10 -8.04
C SER A 13 -0.07 -19.30 -8.28
N GLY A 14 0.02 -18.57 -9.40
CA GLY A 14 1.15 -17.71 -9.73
C GLY A 14 1.33 -16.56 -8.74
N GLU A 15 0.22 -15.88 -8.39
CA GLU A 15 0.21 -14.81 -7.38
C GLU A 15 0.63 -15.33 -6.01
N THR A 16 0.12 -16.49 -5.58
CA THR A 16 0.49 -17.09 -4.29
C THR A 16 1.97 -17.47 -4.24
N ALA A 17 2.49 -18.09 -5.30
CA ALA A 17 3.90 -18.44 -5.40
C ALA A 17 4.80 -17.20 -5.39
N LEU A 18 4.41 -16.13 -6.10
CA LEU A 18 5.11 -14.87 -6.12
C LEU A 18 5.13 -14.19 -4.73
N ILE A 19 4.00 -14.16 -4.03
CA ILE A 19 3.91 -13.63 -2.66
C ILE A 19 4.84 -14.43 -1.73
N ASN A 20 4.78 -15.75 -1.77
CA ASN A 20 5.66 -16.58 -0.94
C ASN A 20 7.15 -16.32 -1.22
N ARG A 21 7.52 -16.16 -2.49
CA ARG A 21 8.89 -15.82 -2.91
C ARG A 21 9.32 -14.45 -2.39
N LEU A 22 8.51 -13.42 -2.60
CA LEU A 22 8.79 -12.03 -2.20
C LEU A 22 8.89 -11.86 -0.68
N PHE A 23 8.00 -12.51 0.07
CA PHE A 23 7.86 -12.32 1.51
C PHE A 23 8.66 -13.31 2.36
N SER A 24 9.34 -14.29 1.74
CA SER A 24 10.16 -15.29 2.44
C SER A 24 11.22 -14.70 3.38
N PHE A 25 11.79 -13.54 3.03
CA PHE A 25 12.80 -12.83 3.83
C PHE A 25 12.39 -11.41 4.20
N TYR A 26 11.11 -11.07 4.04
CA TYR A 26 10.62 -9.73 4.29
C TYR A 26 10.21 -9.57 5.76
N ASP A 27 10.94 -8.77 6.53
CA ASP A 27 10.53 -8.37 7.88
C ASP A 27 9.89 -6.99 7.87
N LYS A 28 8.56 -6.96 8.07
CA LYS A 28 7.75 -5.74 8.14
C LYS A 28 8.10 -4.79 9.28
N ARG A 29 8.86 -5.24 10.29
CA ARG A 29 9.29 -4.41 11.42
C ARG A 29 10.49 -3.54 11.08
N ILE A 30 11.23 -3.94 10.04
CA ILE A 30 12.44 -3.26 9.61
C ILE A 30 12.07 -2.38 8.43
N ARG A 31 12.54 -1.12 8.46
CA ARG A 31 12.34 -0.21 7.35
C ARG A 31 12.99 -0.80 6.09
N PRO A 32 12.25 -0.92 4.97
CA PRO A 32 12.80 -1.40 3.72
C PRO A 32 13.68 -0.32 3.11
N ALA A 33 14.99 -0.50 3.22
CA ALA A 33 15.98 0.42 2.70
C ALA A 33 17.02 -0.35 1.87
N ALA A 34 17.31 0.16 0.67
CA ALA A 34 18.44 -0.30 -0.13
C ALA A 34 19.65 0.57 0.22
N GLY A 35 20.40 0.15 1.25
CA GLY A 35 21.50 0.93 1.82
C GLY A 35 21.01 2.16 2.57
N ASP A 36 21.71 3.29 2.43
CA ASP A 36 21.42 4.54 3.16
C ASP A 36 20.40 5.46 2.45
N ARG A 37 19.66 4.94 1.47
CA ARG A 37 18.70 5.77 0.71
C ARG A 37 17.47 6.07 1.55
N LEU A 38 16.97 7.29 1.47
CA LEU A 38 15.73 7.74 2.12
C LEU A 38 14.48 7.10 1.49
N THR A 39 13.44 6.86 2.30
CA THR A 39 12.13 6.39 1.84
C THR A 39 11.23 7.60 1.73
N THR A 40 10.96 8.05 0.51
CA THR A 40 10.02 9.15 0.28
C THR A 40 8.59 8.64 0.45
N VAL A 41 7.85 9.28 1.34
CA VAL A 41 6.42 9.02 1.56
C VAL A 41 5.65 10.21 1.04
N THR A 42 4.84 9.98 0.01
CA THR A 42 3.93 10.97 -0.56
C THR A 42 2.58 10.84 0.12
N ILE A 43 2.14 11.92 0.76
CA ILE A 43 0.82 12.04 1.36
C ILE A 43 -0.04 12.88 0.42
N THR A 44 -1.19 12.37 0.01
CA THR A 44 -2.13 13.08 -0.86
C THR A 44 -3.49 13.13 -0.19
N MET A 45 -4.01 14.34 -0.07
CA MET A 45 -5.36 14.60 0.45
C MET A 45 -6.32 14.71 -0.74
N SER A 46 -7.30 13.82 -0.82
CA SER A 46 -8.20 13.75 -1.97
C SER A 46 -9.33 14.78 -1.89
N TYR A 47 -9.91 14.97 -0.71
CA TYR A 47 -10.96 15.96 -0.48
C TYR A 47 -10.95 16.47 0.97
N PHE A 48 -11.52 17.64 1.17
CA PHE A 48 -11.67 18.27 2.49
C PHE A 48 -13.14 18.61 2.70
N ILE A 49 -13.75 18.03 3.74
CA ILE A 49 -15.14 18.28 4.11
C ILE A 49 -15.15 18.89 5.51
N LEU A 50 -15.53 20.15 5.63
CA LEU A 50 -15.73 20.78 6.93
C LEU A 50 -16.98 20.22 7.62
N LEU A 51 -16.84 19.71 8.84
CA LEU A 51 -17.94 19.20 9.65
C LEU A 51 -18.42 20.26 10.64
N THR A 52 -17.51 20.81 11.44
CA THR A 52 -17.81 21.89 12.38
C THR A 52 -16.61 22.83 12.54
N MET A 53 -16.89 24.08 12.89
CA MET A 53 -15.90 25.07 13.27
C MET A 53 -16.34 25.76 14.56
N GLU A 54 -15.58 25.54 15.63
CA GLU A 54 -15.79 26.18 16.92
C GLU A 54 -14.84 27.38 17.01
N GLN A 55 -15.33 28.55 16.61
CA GLN A 55 -14.49 29.74 16.48
C GLN A 55 -13.93 30.24 17.82
N GLN A 56 -14.64 30.02 18.92
CA GLN A 56 -14.16 30.40 20.25
C GLN A 56 -12.99 29.52 20.74
N GLU A 57 -12.96 28.25 20.33
CA GLU A 57 -11.88 27.31 20.67
C GLU A 57 -10.82 27.19 19.56
N GLU A 58 -11.00 27.90 18.44
CA GLU A 58 -10.18 27.80 17.23
C GLU A 58 -10.03 26.36 16.72
N ARG A 59 -11.10 25.56 16.86
CA ARG A 59 -11.13 24.14 16.48
C ARG A 59 -11.93 23.89 15.22
N ILE A 60 -11.33 23.11 14.33
CA ILE A 60 -11.94 22.67 13.07
C ILE A 60 -12.05 21.15 13.08
N ARG A 61 -13.26 20.64 12.88
CA ARG A 61 -13.48 19.22 12.59
C ARG A 61 -13.73 19.07 11.11
N PHE A 62 -12.96 18.23 10.45
CA PHE A 62 -13.11 17.97 9.02
C PHE A 62 -12.94 16.47 8.72
N GLY A 63 -13.59 16.02 7.66
CA GLY A 63 -13.38 14.71 7.06
C GLY A 63 -12.49 14.83 5.83
N SER A 64 -11.63 13.83 5.63
CA SER A 64 -10.76 13.75 4.46
C SER A 64 -10.38 12.31 4.15
N ASP A 65 -10.22 12.01 2.87
CA ASP A 65 -9.55 10.79 2.41
C ASP A 65 -8.06 11.10 2.15
N ILE A 66 -7.20 10.38 2.87
CA ILE A 66 -5.75 10.52 2.83
C ILE A 66 -5.16 9.27 2.18
N ARG A 67 -4.48 9.47 1.06
CA ARG A 67 -3.71 8.43 0.37
C ARG A 67 -2.24 8.54 0.72
N LEU A 68 -1.66 7.38 1.04
CA LEU A 68 -0.26 7.21 1.37
C LEU A 68 0.41 6.40 0.28
N THR A 69 1.48 6.93 -0.30
CA THR A 69 2.25 6.25 -1.35
C THR A 69 3.72 6.29 -1.02
N TRP A 70 4.38 5.13 -1.01
CA TRP A 70 5.82 5.03 -0.83
C TRP A 70 6.38 3.93 -1.74
N ASN A 71 7.70 3.93 -1.92
CA ASN A 71 8.42 2.91 -2.68
C ASN A 71 9.18 2.00 -1.71
N ASP A 72 8.92 0.70 -1.79
CA ASP A 72 9.67 -0.34 -1.08
C ASP A 72 10.70 -0.98 -2.02
N PRO A 73 12.01 -0.77 -1.79
CA PRO A 73 13.06 -1.28 -2.68
C PRO A 73 13.33 -2.78 -2.53
N ILE A 74 12.84 -3.43 -1.48
CA ILE A 74 13.01 -4.86 -1.21
C ILE A 74 11.97 -5.66 -2.00
N ILE A 75 10.73 -5.16 -2.06
CA ILE A 75 9.63 -5.79 -2.80
C ILE A 75 9.75 -5.45 -4.28
N LYS A 76 10.69 -6.12 -4.94
CA LYS A 76 10.87 -6.08 -6.39
C LYS A 76 10.96 -7.51 -6.91
N TRP A 77 10.32 -7.77 -8.04
CA TRP A 77 10.46 -9.05 -8.74
C TRP A 77 10.62 -8.82 -10.22
N THR A 78 11.24 -9.80 -10.87
CA THR A 78 11.17 -9.96 -12.32
C THR A 78 10.10 -11.02 -12.58
N PRO A 79 9.12 -10.76 -13.47
CA PRO A 79 8.13 -11.76 -13.84
C PRO A 79 8.79 -13.04 -14.34
N SER A 80 8.34 -14.18 -13.83
CA SER A 80 8.65 -15.52 -14.31
C SER A 80 7.48 -16.10 -15.11
N ALA A 81 7.63 -17.30 -15.65
CA ALA A 81 6.60 -17.93 -16.49
C ALA A 81 5.24 -18.06 -15.77
N ASP A 82 5.26 -18.28 -14.45
CA ASP A 82 4.06 -18.54 -13.65
C ASP A 82 3.30 -17.26 -13.23
N ASP A 83 3.95 -16.10 -13.28
CA ASP A 83 3.44 -14.78 -12.86
C ASP A 83 3.56 -13.72 -13.96
N PHE A 84 3.73 -14.15 -15.22
CA PHE A 84 3.99 -13.28 -16.37
C PHE A 84 2.93 -12.20 -16.57
N TYR A 85 1.67 -12.50 -16.23
CA TYR A 85 0.54 -11.57 -16.35
C TYR A 85 0.28 -10.75 -15.08
N THR A 86 1.05 -10.97 -14.00
CA THR A 86 0.85 -10.33 -12.70
C THR A 86 1.63 -9.02 -12.62
N GLN A 87 0.95 -7.91 -12.90
CA GLN A 87 1.55 -6.56 -12.85
C GLN A 87 1.42 -5.88 -11.48
N ARG A 88 0.43 -6.29 -10.68
CA ARG A 88 0.12 -5.70 -9.37
C ARG A 88 -0.32 -6.80 -8.42
N LEU A 89 0.05 -6.67 -7.16
CA LEU A 89 -0.36 -7.54 -6.07
C LEU A 89 -1.22 -6.76 -5.09
N LEU A 90 -2.35 -7.33 -4.71
CA LEU A 90 -3.18 -6.76 -3.65
C LEU A 90 -2.85 -7.45 -2.33
N LEU A 91 -2.23 -6.71 -1.42
CA LEU A 91 -1.79 -7.22 -0.13
C LEU A 91 -2.58 -6.57 1.00
N LYS A 92 -2.73 -7.30 2.10
CA LYS A 92 -3.25 -6.72 3.34
C LYS A 92 -2.20 -5.78 3.90
N GLU A 93 -2.63 -4.63 4.43
CA GLU A 93 -1.73 -3.62 5.00
C GLU A 93 -0.82 -4.18 6.11
N THR A 94 -1.29 -5.21 6.84
CA THR A 94 -0.55 -5.81 7.97
C THR A 94 0.61 -6.72 7.56
N THR A 95 0.78 -7.00 6.26
CA THR A 95 1.83 -7.90 5.75
C THR A 95 3.11 -7.16 5.33
N LEU A 96 3.04 -5.85 5.17
CA LEU A 96 4.12 -5.00 4.66
C LEU A 96 4.54 -3.94 5.68
N TRP A 97 5.78 -3.46 5.58
CA TRP A 97 6.20 -2.31 6.37
C TRP A 97 5.43 -1.08 5.91
N ARG A 98 4.98 -0.26 6.87
CA ARG A 98 4.33 1.02 6.59
C ARG A 98 5.01 2.12 7.41
N PRO A 99 5.10 3.34 6.87
CA PRO A 99 5.56 4.49 7.65
C PRO A 99 4.55 4.81 8.77
N ASP A 100 5.07 5.22 9.93
CA ASP A 100 4.24 5.76 11.00
C ASP A 100 4.01 7.25 10.76
N ILE A 101 2.74 7.68 10.78
CA ILE A 101 2.33 9.04 10.48
C ILE A 101 1.29 9.45 11.52
N ALA A 102 1.57 10.57 12.18
CA ALA A 102 0.71 11.12 13.19
C ALA A 102 0.40 12.60 12.90
N VAL A 103 -0.83 13.00 13.19
CA VAL A 103 -1.19 14.41 13.27
C VAL A 103 -0.79 14.92 14.66
N ILE A 104 0.10 15.90 14.68
CA ILE A 104 0.67 16.45 15.92
C ILE A 104 -0.34 17.35 16.64
N ASN A 105 -1.15 18.09 15.88
CA ASN A 105 -2.17 18.98 16.43
C ASN A 105 -3.50 18.21 16.56
N ARG A 106 -3.88 17.89 17.80
CA ARG A 106 -5.08 17.11 18.13
C ARG A 106 -6.14 17.97 18.80
#